data_AF-A0A956YC08-F1
#
_entry.id   AF-A0A956YC08-F1
#
_cell.length_a   1.000
_cell.length_b   1.000
_cell.length_c   1.000
_cell.angle_alpha   90.00
_cell.angle_beta   90.00
_cell.angle_gamma   90.00
#
_symmetry.space_group_name_H-M   'P 1'
#
loop_
_entity.id
_entity.type
_entity.pdbx_description
1 polymer ?
#
loop_
_entity_poly.entity_id
_entity_poly.type
_entity_poly.pdbx_seq_one_letter_code
_entity_poly.pdbx_strand_id
1 'polypeptide(L)'
;MLKRLQLRWFIVVIAILGAMNAVIAQDAPQVAEPIPYPVAPDLGIGGGEVNRLPISEIVTYEALPEYHQAPSLDQAVADGLLPPVEERLPAEPQVYLTGAMQDGIGVYGDVFRGFSACPTAGYNDLAGTTMGWFGIESYTSRYQGLVKTGPLFRADQDIEPFPNLAKSWEWSDDGMQLTMHLIEGAFWSDGAPFTADDVMFTWEGYVLDENVNSPRHIDGWTWNDEEASLEKVDDYTIMFTFPISKPLDMWYNLAEDIFHVMPAHQLQQYHPLWSTADPAPSYRDFADALTPETLPLVT
;
A
#
# COMPACT_ATOMS: atom_id res chain seq x y z
N MET A 1 -33.72 -55.14 35.19
CA MET A 1 -32.46 -55.91 35.32
C MET A 1 -31.32 -55.39 34.42
N LEU A 2 -31.56 -54.51 33.43
CA LEU A 2 -30.51 -53.99 32.52
C LEU A 2 -29.70 -52.77 33.02
N LYS A 3 -30.14 -52.03 34.06
CA LYS A 3 -29.42 -50.82 34.53
C LYS A 3 -28.22 -51.08 35.45
N ARG A 4 -28.03 -52.30 35.97
CA ARG A 4 -26.89 -52.64 36.85
C ARG A 4 -25.67 -53.23 36.12
N LEU A 5 -25.81 -53.63 34.85
CA LEU A 5 -24.69 -54.19 34.09
C LEU A 5 -23.79 -53.13 33.44
N GLN A 6 -24.33 -51.94 33.12
CA GLN A 6 -23.55 -50.88 32.45
C GLN A 6 -22.64 -50.07 33.40
N LEU A 7 -22.91 -50.08 34.70
CA LEU A 7 -22.08 -49.35 35.67
C LEU A 7 -20.77 -50.09 36.01
N ARG A 8 -20.73 -51.43 35.86
CA ARG A 8 -19.52 -52.23 36.15
C ARG A 8 -18.45 -52.12 35.07
N TRP A 9 -18.84 -51.87 33.81
CA TRP A 9 -17.87 -51.64 32.72
C TRP A 9 -17.28 -50.23 32.76
N PHE A 10 -18.05 -49.23 33.22
CA PHE A 10 -17.56 -47.85 33.35
C PHE A 10 -16.48 -47.68 34.43
N ILE A 11 -16.55 -48.44 35.52
CA ILE A 11 -15.57 -48.35 36.62
C ILE A 11 -14.25 -49.05 36.28
N VAL A 12 -14.27 -50.11 35.45
CA VAL A 12 -13.04 -50.82 35.04
C VAL A 12 -12.23 -50.02 34.01
N VAL A 13 -12.89 -49.25 33.13
CA VAL A 13 -12.19 -48.41 32.14
C VAL A 13 -11.51 -47.20 32.79
N ILE A 14 -12.08 -46.62 33.85
CA ILE A 14 -11.47 -45.48 34.57
C ILE A 14 -10.24 -45.92 35.39
N ALA A 15 -10.22 -47.14 35.92
CA ALA A 15 -9.07 -47.65 36.67
C ALA A 15 -7.85 -47.98 35.80
N ILE A 16 -8.06 -48.42 34.54
CA ILE A 16 -6.96 -48.72 33.60
C ILE A 16 -6.35 -47.43 33.03
N LEU A 17 -7.16 -46.38 32.82
CA LEU A 17 -6.68 -45.05 32.40
C LEU A 17 -5.92 -44.31 33.51
N GLY A 18 -6.28 -44.52 34.79
CA GLY A 18 -5.53 -43.95 35.92
C GLY A 18 -4.13 -44.53 36.10
N ALA A 19 -3.92 -45.81 35.75
CA ALA A 19 -2.62 -46.47 35.90
C ALA A 19 -1.65 -46.22 34.74
N MET A 20 -2.14 -45.89 33.53
CA MET A 20 -1.26 -45.54 32.40
C MET A 20 -0.65 -44.13 32.52
N ASN A 21 -1.30 -43.19 33.21
CA ASN A 21 -0.75 -41.85 33.43
C ASN A 21 0.36 -41.81 34.51
N ALA A 22 0.47 -42.82 35.36
CA ALA A 22 1.49 -42.86 36.41
C ALA A 22 2.84 -43.44 35.93
N VAL A 23 2.88 -44.18 34.82
CA VAL A 23 4.11 -44.83 34.32
C VAL A 23 4.85 -43.96 33.28
N ILE A 24 4.17 -43.02 32.61
CA ILE A 24 4.81 -42.16 31.59
C ILE A 24 5.42 -40.88 32.22
N ALA A 25 5.07 -40.54 33.46
CA ALA A 25 5.52 -39.29 34.08
C ALA A 25 6.95 -39.33 34.66
N GLN A 26 7.59 -40.49 34.78
CA GLN A 26 8.92 -40.58 35.41
C GLN A 26 10.09 -40.36 34.45
N ASP A 27 9.90 -40.49 33.14
CA ASP A 27 10.96 -40.34 32.12
C ASP A 27 10.64 -39.28 31.05
N ALA A 28 9.72 -38.34 31.34
CA ALA A 28 9.58 -37.18 30.46
C ALA A 28 10.89 -36.36 30.52
N PRO A 29 11.58 -36.10 29.39
CA PRO A 29 12.75 -35.26 29.40
C PRO A 29 12.35 -33.91 29.99
N GLN A 30 13.03 -33.52 31.08
CA GLN A 30 12.88 -32.20 31.67
C GLN A 30 13.12 -31.18 30.55
N VAL A 31 12.06 -30.49 30.12
CA VAL A 31 12.19 -29.38 29.18
C VAL A 31 13.05 -28.35 29.90
N ALA A 32 14.22 -28.07 29.35
CA ALA A 32 15.09 -27.06 29.92
C ALA A 32 14.30 -25.75 30.06
N GLU A 33 14.45 -25.10 31.22
CA GLU A 33 13.88 -23.77 31.43
C GLU A 33 14.31 -22.83 30.29
N PRO A 34 13.45 -21.87 29.88
CA PRO A 34 13.81 -20.90 28.87
C PRO A 34 15.14 -20.26 29.23
N ILE A 35 16.10 -20.31 28.30
CA ILE A 35 17.33 -19.55 28.45
C ILE A 35 16.92 -18.08 28.56
N PRO A 36 17.28 -17.37 29.65
CA PRO A 36 16.94 -15.96 29.77
C PRO A 36 17.49 -15.23 28.55
N TYR A 37 16.63 -14.48 27.86
CA TYR A 37 17.12 -13.61 26.80
C TYR A 37 18.19 -12.68 27.41
N PRO A 38 19.35 -12.53 26.74
CA PRO A 38 20.32 -11.55 27.18
C PRO A 38 19.61 -10.18 27.24
N VAL A 39 19.97 -9.37 28.23
CA VAL A 39 19.52 -7.99 28.28
C VAL A 39 19.95 -7.35 26.96
N ALA A 40 18.97 -6.88 26.18
CA ALA A 40 19.25 -6.23 24.92
C ALA A 40 20.20 -5.06 25.19
N PRO A 41 21.27 -4.88 24.39
CA PRO A 41 22.11 -3.71 24.53
C PRO A 41 21.25 -2.46 24.37
N ASP A 42 21.43 -1.48 25.26
CA ASP A 42 20.87 -0.15 25.03
C ASP A 42 21.60 0.43 23.83
N LEU A 43 20.92 0.46 22.69
CA LEU A 43 21.50 0.88 21.44
C LEU A 43 21.58 2.42 21.35
N GLY A 44 20.91 3.16 22.24
CA GLY A 44 20.82 4.63 22.16
C GLY A 44 20.16 5.14 20.87
N ILE A 45 19.49 4.25 20.12
CA ILE A 45 18.76 4.55 18.88
C ILE A 45 17.26 4.38 19.14
N GLY A 46 16.52 5.46 18.92
CA GLY A 46 15.07 5.55 19.14
C GLY A 46 14.68 6.25 20.45
N GLY A 47 13.52 6.92 20.44
CA GLY A 47 12.91 7.49 21.65
C GLY A 47 12.95 9.02 21.82
N GLY A 48 13.19 9.79 20.77
CA GLY A 48 12.96 11.24 20.80
C GLY A 48 11.47 11.59 20.92
N GLU A 49 11.15 12.76 21.46
CA GLU A 49 9.77 13.27 21.39
C GLU A 49 9.33 13.43 19.94
N VAL A 50 8.12 12.96 19.63
CA VAL A 50 7.53 13.15 18.30
C VAL A 50 7.12 14.61 18.19
N ASN A 51 7.86 15.37 17.37
CA ASN A 51 7.48 16.74 17.02
C ASN A 51 6.28 16.70 16.05
N ARG A 52 5.10 17.07 16.56
CA ARG A 52 3.87 17.15 15.77
C ARG A 52 3.71 18.55 15.20
N LEU A 53 3.30 18.62 13.93
CA LEU A 53 3.07 19.86 13.20
C LEU A 53 1.76 19.76 12.41
N PRO A 54 1.09 20.88 12.11
CA PRO A 54 0.06 20.90 11.08
C PRO A 54 0.60 20.33 9.77
N ILE A 55 -0.20 19.57 9.00
CA ILE A 55 0.25 18.96 7.74
C ILE A 55 0.76 20.03 6.77
N SER A 56 0.12 21.20 6.74
CA SER A 56 0.53 22.36 5.93
C SER A 56 1.90 22.96 6.31
N GLU A 57 2.43 22.63 7.50
CA GLU A 57 3.80 23.00 7.92
C GLU A 57 4.82 21.89 7.63
N ILE A 58 4.36 20.72 7.13
CA ILE A 58 5.19 19.59 6.74
C ILE A 58 5.33 19.51 5.23
N VAL A 59 4.22 19.63 4.51
CA VAL A 59 4.15 19.44 3.06
C VAL A 59 3.16 20.41 2.42
N THR A 60 3.49 20.87 1.22
CA THR A 60 2.63 21.71 0.37
C THR A 60 2.81 21.30 -1.10
N TYR A 61 2.01 21.89 -2.00
CA TYR A 61 2.13 21.72 -3.45
C TYR A 61 2.20 23.10 -4.08
N GLU A 62 3.35 23.44 -4.67
CA GLU A 62 3.56 24.74 -5.29
C GLU A 62 4.71 24.71 -6.29
N ALA A 63 4.66 25.59 -7.29
CA ALA A 63 5.78 25.81 -8.19
C ALA A 63 6.90 26.62 -7.50
N LEU A 64 8.14 26.13 -7.60
CA LEU A 64 9.33 26.83 -7.11
C LEU A 64 10.07 27.55 -8.25
N PRO A 65 10.84 28.61 -7.93
CA PRO A 65 11.56 29.40 -8.94
C PRO A 65 12.74 28.64 -9.57
N GLU A 66 13.24 27.58 -8.93
CA GLU A 66 14.38 26.79 -9.37
C GLU A 66 14.24 25.35 -8.89
N TYR A 67 14.70 24.41 -9.71
CA TYR A 67 14.74 22.99 -9.40
C TYR A 67 16.14 22.44 -9.64
N HIS A 68 16.51 21.43 -8.85
CA HIS A 68 17.78 20.74 -8.95
C HIS A 68 17.55 19.23 -9.07
N GLN A 69 18.53 18.52 -9.60
CA GLN A 69 18.50 17.07 -9.76
C GLN A 69 19.78 16.43 -9.23
N ALA A 70 19.74 15.11 -9.03
CA ALA A 70 20.93 14.35 -8.65
C ALA A 70 22.00 14.48 -9.75
N PRO A 71 23.28 14.75 -9.40
CA PRO A 71 24.35 14.92 -10.39
C PRO A 71 24.55 13.71 -11.32
N SER A 72 24.15 12.51 -10.87
CA SER A 72 24.19 11.30 -11.68
C SER A 72 23.27 11.34 -12.91
N LEU A 73 22.30 12.25 -12.94
CA LEU A 73 21.35 12.41 -14.05
C LEU A 73 21.82 13.41 -15.11
N ASP A 74 22.81 14.26 -14.79
CA ASP A 74 23.23 15.37 -15.65
C ASP A 74 23.73 14.91 -17.02
N GLN A 75 24.45 13.79 -17.06
CA GLN A 75 24.95 13.24 -18.32
C GLN A 75 23.80 12.74 -19.22
N ALA A 76 22.78 12.09 -18.64
CA ALA A 76 21.62 11.63 -19.40
C ALA A 76 20.82 12.81 -19.99
N VAL A 77 20.73 13.92 -19.25
CA VAL A 77 20.11 15.16 -19.75
C VAL A 77 20.96 15.78 -20.86
N ALA A 78 22.28 15.90 -20.66
CA ALA A 78 23.20 16.46 -21.65
C ALA A 78 23.20 15.65 -22.96
N ASP A 79 23.05 14.33 -22.87
CA ASP A 79 22.99 13.42 -24.02
C ASP A 79 21.59 13.37 -24.68
N GLY A 80 20.59 14.05 -24.12
CA GLY A 80 19.21 14.06 -24.63
C GLY A 80 18.47 12.74 -24.39
N LEU A 81 18.96 11.90 -23.48
CA LEU A 81 18.32 10.63 -23.08
C LEU A 81 17.27 10.83 -21.98
N LEU A 82 17.30 11.97 -21.29
CA LEU A 82 16.36 12.35 -20.24
C LEU A 82 15.99 13.83 -20.41
N PRO A 83 14.70 14.22 -20.31
CA PRO A 83 14.34 15.63 -20.31
C PRO A 83 14.93 16.40 -19.11
N PRO A 84 15.12 17.73 -19.21
CA PRO A 84 15.45 18.59 -18.08
C PRO A 84 14.50 18.39 -16.89
N VAL A 85 14.96 18.69 -15.67
CA VAL A 85 14.18 18.45 -14.45
C VAL A 85 12.86 19.21 -14.45
N GLU A 86 12.84 20.41 -15.00
CA GLU A 86 11.68 21.28 -15.11
C GLU A 86 10.59 20.72 -16.04
N GLU A 87 10.99 19.88 -17.01
CA GLU A 87 10.07 19.20 -17.93
C GLU A 87 9.58 17.86 -17.38
N ARG A 88 10.24 17.32 -16.35
CA ARG A 88 9.87 16.07 -15.69
C ARG A 88 8.99 16.28 -14.45
N LEU A 89 9.02 17.48 -13.87
CA LEU A 89 8.24 17.81 -12.68
C LEU A 89 6.80 18.20 -13.06
N PRO A 90 5.83 17.90 -12.17
CA PRO A 90 4.48 18.41 -12.30
C PRO A 90 4.42 19.94 -12.18
N ALA A 91 3.28 20.51 -12.56
CA ALA A 91 3.09 21.97 -12.53
C ALA A 91 3.25 22.55 -11.10
N GLU A 92 2.74 21.83 -10.10
CA GLU A 92 2.89 22.14 -8.68
C GLU A 92 3.41 20.89 -7.95
N PRO A 93 4.73 20.68 -7.87
CA PRO A 93 5.30 19.52 -7.21
C PRO A 93 5.03 19.51 -5.71
N GLN A 94 5.04 18.30 -5.13
CA GLN A 94 5.04 18.13 -3.68
C GLN A 94 6.34 18.71 -3.09
N VAL A 95 6.21 19.65 -2.17
CA VAL A 95 7.31 20.33 -1.49
C VAL A 95 7.27 19.98 0.00
N TYR A 96 8.30 19.30 0.49
CA TYR A 96 8.51 19.11 1.92
C TYR A 96 9.17 20.35 2.53
N LEU A 97 8.54 20.88 3.58
CA LEU A 97 8.99 22.10 4.24
C LEU A 97 10.13 21.81 5.23
N THR A 98 11.15 22.66 5.21
CA THR A 98 12.38 22.46 5.99
C THR A 98 12.15 22.43 7.49
N GLY A 99 11.12 23.12 7.99
CA GLY A 99 10.73 23.10 9.40
C GLY A 99 10.34 21.71 9.92
N ALA A 100 9.90 20.81 9.03
CA ALA A 100 9.57 19.44 9.37
C ALA A 100 10.72 18.44 9.16
N MET A 101 11.84 18.86 8.57
CA MET A 101 13.02 18.01 8.38
C MET A 101 13.82 17.90 9.67
N GLN A 102 14.10 16.67 10.12
CA GLN A 102 14.82 16.45 11.38
C GLN A 102 16.24 17.05 11.37
N ASP A 103 16.97 16.85 10.27
CA ASP A 103 18.37 17.26 10.13
C ASP A 103 18.57 18.38 9.08
N GLY A 104 17.47 18.99 8.61
CA GLY A 104 17.47 20.01 7.57
C GLY A 104 17.56 19.45 6.14
N ILE A 105 17.92 20.32 5.19
CA ILE A 105 17.98 19.99 3.76
C ILE A 105 19.09 18.96 3.51
N GLY A 106 18.73 17.86 2.83
CA GLY A 106 19.66 16.79 2.47
C GLY A 106 20.61 17.14 1.33
N VAL A 107 21.52 16.21 1.04
CA VAL A 107 22.43 16.26 -0.12
C VAL A 107 22.27 14.98 -0.94
N TYR A 108 22.38 15.08 -2.28
CA TYR A 108 22.25 13.90 -3.14
C TYR A 108 23.38 12.90 -2.95
N GLY A 109 23.05 11.61 -3.05
CA GLY A 109 24.01 10.50 -3.09
C GLY A 109 23.70 9.40 -2.08
N ASP A 110 24.65 8.47 -1.95
CA ASP A 110 24.59 7.27 -1.10
C ASP A 110 23.64 6.16 -1.61
N VAL A 111 23.59 5.04 -0.89
CA VAL A 111 22.77 3.86 -1.20
C VAL A 111 22.08 3.36 0.06
N PHE A 112 20.74 3.45 0.10
CA PHE A 112 19.94 2.80 1.13
C PHE A 112 19.95 1.28 0.91
N ARG A 113 20.38 0.52 1.93
CA ARG A 113 20.47 -0.95 1.89
C ARG A 113 19.42 -1.58 2.80
N GLY A 114 18.31 -2.00 2.22
CA GLY A 114 17.30 -2.82 2.87
C GLY A 114 17.51 -4.32 2.64
N PHE A 115 16.82 -5.15 3.41
CA PHE A 115 16.72 -6.59 3.20
C PHE A 115 15.27 -7.03 3.37
N SER A 116 14.76 -7.80 2.40
CA SER A 116 13.52 -8.56 2.52
C SER A 116 13.79 -10.01 2.14
N ALA A 117 13.23 -10.95 2.91
CA ALA A 117 13.31 -12.37 2.63
C ALA A 117 12.17 -12.87 1.72
N CYS A 118 11.22 -11.99 1.38
CA CYS A 118 10.08 -12.34 0.55
C CYS A 118 10.49 -12.37 -0.93
N PRO A 119 10.12 -13.42 -1.68
CA PRO A 119 10.41 -13.49 -3.10
C PRO A 119 9.60 -12.45 -3.89
N THR A 120 10.17 -12.03 -5.02
CA THR A 120 9.52 -11.19 -6.03
C THR A 120 9.03 -12.10 -7.15
N ALA A 121 7.71 -12.16 -7.33
CA ALA A 121 7.04 -12.95 -8.36
C ALA A 121 6.58 -12.10 -9.57
N GLY A 122 6.49 -10.78 -9.40
CA GLY A 122 6.15 -9.81 -10.44
C GLY A 122 5.81 -8.47 -9.79
N TYR A 123 5.25 -7.55 -10.58
CA TYR A 123 4.94 -6.18 -10.16
C TYR A 123 3.46 -5.81 -10.29
N ASN A 124 2.58 -6.78 -10.61
CA ASN A 124 1.12 -6.60 -10.60
C ASN A 124 0.51 -7.09 -9.26
N ASP A 125 0.85 -6.41 -8.16
CA ASP A 125 0.51 -6.87 -6.82
C ASP A 125 -0.96 -6.74 -6.42
N LEU A 126 -1.68 -5.78 -7.00
CA LEU A 126 -3.14 -5.72 -6.85
C LEU A 126 -3.87 -6.89 -7.51
N ALA A 127 -3.22 -7.68 -8.37
CA ALA A 127 -3.78 -8.94 -8.89
C ALA A 127 -3.38 -10.17 -8.06
N GLY A 128 -2.79 -9.97 -6.87
CA GLY A 128 -2.40 -11.05 -5.94
C GLY A 128 -0.96 -11.56 -6.13
N THR A 129 -0.13 -10.85 -6.89
CA THR A 129 1.29 -11.17 -7.08
C THR A 129 2.16 -10.52 -6.00
N THR A 130 3.12 -11.24 -5.41
CA THR A 130 4.05 -10.65 -4.44
C THR A 130 5.22 -9.97 -5.17
N MET A 131 5.52 -8.70 -4.89
CA MET A 131 6.75 -8.01 -5.29
C MET A 131 7.83 -8.05 -4.20
N GLY A 132 7.53 -8.61 -3.02
CA GLY A 132 8.50 -8.84 -1.95
C GLY A 132 8.15 -8.16 -0.62
N TRP A 133 6.87 -7.81 -0.41
CA TRP A 133 6.33 -7.22 0.82
C TRP A 133 7.14 -6.00 1.30
N PHE A 134 7.67 -6.05 2.53
CA PHE A 134 8.52 -5.02 3.15
C PHE A 134 9.86 -4.77 2.40
N GLY A 135 10.05 -5.41 1.26
CA GLY A 135 11.06 -5.10 0.25
C GLY A 135 10.51 -4.17 -0.82
N ILE A 136 10.57 -4.60 -2.08
CA ILE A 136 10.37 -3.74 -3.25
C ILE A 136 9.01 -3.04 -3.27
N GLU A 137 7.92 -3.71 -2.89
CA GLU A 137 6.56 -3.13 -2.85
C GLU A 137 6.54 -1.85 -2.02
N SER A 138 7.15 -1.91 -0.83
CA SER A 138 7.22 -0.80 0.12
C SER A 138 8.10 0.35 -0.35
N TYR A 139 8.77 0.27 -1.50
CA TYR A 139 9.57 1.37 -2.07
C TYR A 139 9.14 1.73 -3.50
N THR A 140 8.06 1.12 -4.02
CA THR A 140 7.65 1.28 -5.42
C THR A 140 6.14 1.54 -5.52
N SER A 141 5.33 0.51 -5.76
CA SER A 141 3.89 0.62 -5.99
C SER A 141 3.16 1.19 -4.78
N ARG A 142 3.50 0.74 -3.56
CA ARG A 142 2.69 1.06 -2.38
C ARG A 142 2.72 2.53 -1.98
N TYR A 143 3.74 3.30 -2.37
CA TYR A 143 3.77 4.76 -2.12
C TYR A 143 2.93 5.59 -3.13
N GLN A 144 2.28 4.94 -4.09
CA GLN A 144 1.45 5.57 -5.12
C GLN A 144 -0.03 5.60 -4.72
N GLY A 145 -0.30 5.81 -3.43
CA GLY A 145 -1.66 6.02 -2.93
C GLY A 145 -2.19 7.41 -3.30
N LEU A 146 -3.50 7.59 -3.30
CA LEU A 146 -4.09 8.92 -3.48
C LEU A 146 -3.76 9.84 -2.30
N VAL A 147 -3.67 9.25 -1.10
CA VAL A 147 -3.30 9.94 0.15
C VAL A 147 -2.25 9.14 0.93
N LYS A 148 -1.73 9.72 2.02
CA LYS A 148 -0.76 9.10 2.92
C LYS A 148 -1.22 9.10 4.38
N THR A 149 -1.25 7.94 5.03
CA THR A 149 -1.63 7.75 6.44
C THR A 149 -0.45 7.38 7.34
N GLY A 150 0.62 6.79 6.79
CA GLY A 150 1.85 6.47 7.50
C GLY A 150 2.45 7.64 8.29
N PRO A 151 2.56 8.86 7.73
CA PRO A 151 3.12 10.00 8.46
C PRO A 151 2.17 10.66 9.48
N LEU A 152 0.94 10.15 9.68
CA LEU A 152 -0.04 10.74 10.63
C LEU A 152 0.45 10.81 12.08
N PHE A 153 1.45 10.01 12.47
CA PHE A 153 2.05 10.14 13.80
C PHE A 153 2.72 11.52 14.02
N ARG A 154 3.08 12.24 12.95
CA ARG A 154 3.64 13.60 12.97
C ARG A 154 2.61 14.70 12.82
N ALA A 155 1.36 14.37 12.53
CA ALA A 155 0.32 15.37 12.36
C ALA A 155 -0.17 15.89 13.73
N ASP A 156 -0.36 17.20 13.82
CA ASP A 156 -1.05 17.90 14.91
C ASP A 156 -2.48 18.30 14.49
N GLN A 157 -3.22 17.36 13.91
CA GLN A 157 -4.59 17.56 13.43
C GLN A 157 -5.40 16.27 13.46
N ASP A 158 -6.69 16.38 13.11
CA ASP A 158 -7.63 15.27 12.97
C ASP A 158 -7.19 14.27 11.88
N ILE A 159 -7.91 13.15 11.76
CA ILE A 159 -7.57 11.94 10.98
C ILE A 159 -7.55 12.17 9.45
N GLU A 160 -7.59 13.42 8.97
CA GLU A 160 -7.37 13.70 7.55
C GLU A 160 -5.93 13.34 7.15
N PRO A 161 -5.76 12.56 6.07
CA PRO A 161 -4.46 12.06 5.67
C PRO A 161 -3.60 13.16 5.03
N PHE A 162 -2.32 12.85 4.86
CA PHE A 162 -1.43 13.68 4.06
C PHE A 162 -1.81 13.59 2.58
N PRO A 163 -1.77 14.69 1.83
CA PRO A 163 -1.90 14.64 0.37
C PRO A 163 -0.76 13.84 -0.28
N ASN A 164 -1.07 13.19 -1.40
CA ASN A 164 -0.09 12.46 -2.20
C ASN A 164 -0.33 12.64 -3.71
N LEU A 165 -0.89 11.65 -4.40
CA LEU A 165 -1.30 11.80 -5.80
C LEU A 165 -2.57 12.65 -5.93
N ALA A 166 -3.44 12.66 -4.91
CA ALA A 166 -4.44 13.69 -4.73
C ALA A 166 -3.87 14.80 -3.84
N LYS A 167 -3.75 16.01 -4.40
CA LYS A 167 -3.17 17.18 -3.70
C LYS A 167 -4.16 17.90 -2.79
N SER A 168 -5.46 17.75 -3.07
CA SER A 168 -6.54 18.36 -2.28
C SER A 168 -7.87 17.64 -2.54
N TRP A 169 -8.85 17.84 -1.67
CA TRP A 169 -10.19 17.29 -1.82
C TRP A 169 -11.24 18.13 -1.09
N GLU A 170 -12.50 17.96 -1.50
CA GLU A 170 -13.66 18.61 -0.90
C GLU A 170 -14.81 17.62 -0.71
N TRP A 171 -15.50 17.73 0.43
CA TRP A 171 -16.70 16.95 0.72
C TRP A 171 -17.94 17.74 0.32
N SER A 172 -18.94 17.06 -0.25
CA SER A 172 -20.29 17.62 -0.36
C SER A 172 -20.88 17.99 1.00
N ASP A 173 -21.92 18.83 1.00
CA ASP A 173 -22.60 19.27 2.22
C ASP A 173 -23.16 18.11 3.06
N ASP A 174 -23.62 17.03 2.42
CA ASP A 174 -24.09 15.80 3.08
C ASP A 174 -22.96 14.83 3.45
N GLY A 175 -21.72 15.11 3.01
CA GLY A 175 -20.54 14.29 3.24
C GLY A 175 -20.57 12.93 2.53
N MET A 176 -21.42 12.75 1.53
CA MET A 176 -21.53 11.51 0.76
C MET A 176 -20.69 11.53 -0.51
N GLN A 177 -20.25 12.69 -0.98
CA GLN A 177 -19.38 12.82 -2.15
C GLN A 177 -18.04 13.43 -1.75
N LEU A 178 -16.96 12.85 -2.25
CA LEU A 178 -15.59 13.34 -2.08
C LEU A 178 -14.99 13.62 -3.46
N THR A 179 -14.86 14.89 -3.80
CA THR A 179 -14.17 15.32 -5.03
C THR A 179 -12.69 15.49 -4.70
N MET A 180 -11.82 14.80 -5.44
CA MET A 180 -10.37 14.84 -5.24
C MET A 180 -9.68 15.42 -6.48
N HIS A 181 -8.73 16.32 -6.26
CA HIS A 181 -7.91 16.92 -7.30
C HIS A 181 -6.53 16.27 -7.33
N LEU A 182 -6.20 15.69 -8.47
CA LEU A 182 -4.95 14.99 -8.71
C LEU A 182 -3.81 15.96 -9.00
N ILE A 183 -2.58 15.49 -8.86
CA ILE A 183 -1.38 16.24 -9.22
C ILE A 183 -1.27 16.38 -10.75
N GLU A 184 -1.36 17.61 -11.25
CA GLU A 184 -1.32 17.92 -12.68
C GLU A 184 0.11 17.89 -13.24
N GLY A 185 0.28 17.21 -14.37
CA GLY A 185 1.58 17.09 -15.05
C GLY A 185 2.56 16.12 -14.38
N ALA A 186 2.10 15.26 -13.47
CA ALA A 186 2.91 14.14 -13.00
C ALA A 186 3.05 13.07 -14.11
N PHE A 187 4.15 12.34 -14.06
CA PHE A 187 4.45 11.28 -15.02
C PHE A 187 4.86 10.01 -14.29
N TRP A 188 4.45 8.87 -14.82
CA TRP A 188 5.08 7.59 -14.53
C TRP A 188 6.57 7.63 -14.88
N SER A 189 7.34 6.74 -14.28
CA SER A 189 8.81 6.69 -14.41
C SER A 189 9.29 6.34 -15.82
N ASP A 190 8.40 5.83 -16.68
CA ASP A 190 8.64 5.63 -18.12
C ASP A 190 8.26 6.85 -18.98
N GLY A 191 7.78 7.93 -18.36
CA GLY A 191 7.39 9.18 -19.00
C GLY A 191 5.93 9.24 -19.46
N ALA A 192 5.12 8.21 -19.23
CA ALA A 192 3.69 8.29 -19.51
C ALA A 192 3.01 9.26 -18.52
N PRO A 193 2.04 10.08 -18.95
CA PRO A 193 1.34 10.99 -18.04
C PRO A 193 0.51 10.21 -17.02
N PHE A 194 0.55 10.65 -15.76
CA PHE A 194 -0.38 10.19 -14.73
C PHE A 194 -1.67 11.01 -14.82
N THR A 195 -2.81 10.32 -14.88
CA THR A 195 -4.14 10.97 -14.97
C THR A 195 -5.20 10.20 -14.20
N ALA A 196 -6.42 10.75 -14.15
CA ALA A 196 -7.60 10.05 -13.64
C ALA A 196 -7.88 8.73 -14.36
N ASP A 197 -7.39 8.51 -15.60
CA ASP A 197 -7.57 7.22 -16.29
C ASP A 197 -6.84 6.07 -15.58
N ASP A 198 -5.69 6.34 -14.95
CA ASP A 198 -4.98 5.33 -14.14
C ASP A 198 -5.78 4.97 -12.89
N VAL A 199 -6.43 5.97 -12.27
CA VAL A 199 -7.28 5.77 -11.09
C VAL A 199 -8.53 4.97 -11.47
N MET A 200 -9.18 5.33 -12.58
CA MET A 200 -10.36 4.60 -13.08
C MET A 200 -10.01 3.16 -13.46
N PHE A 201 -8.89 2.95 -14.16
CA PHE A 201 -8.42 1.60 -14.46
C PHE A 201 -8.17 0.79 -13.18
N THR A 202 -7.58 1.40 -12.16
CA THR A 202 -7.34 0.74 -10.87
C THR A 202 -8.66 0.34 -10.21
N TRP A 203 -9.64 1.24 -10.18
CA TRP A 203 -10.97 1.00 -9.63
C TRP A 203 -11.71 -0.10 -10.40
N GLU A 204 -11.86 0.05 -11.71
CA GLU A 204 -12.63 -0.85 -12.56
C GLU A 204 -11.97 -2.24 -12.68
N GLY A 205 -10.64 -2.27 -12.82
CA GLY A 205 -9.89 -3.49 -13.13
C GLY A 205 -9.45 -4.30 -11.91
N TYR A 206 -9.42 -3.71 -10.72
CA TYR A 206 -8.98 -4.41 -9.51
C TYR A 206 -9.97 -4.35 -8.36
N VAL A 207 -10.77 -3.30 -8.24
CA VAL A 207 -11.77 -3.19 -7.17
C VAL A 207 -13.09 -3.83 -7.60
N LEU A 208 -13.58 -3.49 -8.79
CA LEU A 208 -14.87 -3.96 -9.29
C LEU A 208 -14.84 -5.33 -10.00
N ASP A 209 -13.72 -5.75 -10.57
CA ASP A 209 -13.65 -7.05 -11.25
C ASP A 209 -13.44 -8.20 -10.27
N GLU A 210 -14.53 -8.91 -9.95
CA GLU A 210 -14.55 -10.06 -9.04
C GLU A 210 -13.65 -11.24 -9.48
N ASN A 211 -13.20 -11.26 -10.74
CA ASN A 211 -12.32 -12.31 -11.25
C ASN A 211 -10.84 -12.04 -10.96
N VAL A 212 -10.49 -10.80 -10.61
CA VAL A 212 -9.14 -10.45 -10.16
C VAL A 212 -9.02 -10.77 -8.69
N ASN A 213 -7.97 -11.52 -8.32
CA ASN A 213 -7.69 -11.86 -6.92
C ASN A 213 -7.05 -10.68 -6.18
N SER A 214 -7.81 -9.59 -6.10
CA SER A 214 -7.38 -8.34 -5.50
C SER A 214 -7.66 -8.32 -4.00
N PRO A 215 -6.68 -7.95 -3.16
CA PRO A 215 -6.94 -7.69 -1.75
C PRO A 215 -7.79 -6.42 -1.52
N ARG A 216 -8.16 -5.69 -2.59
CA ARG A 216 -8.91 -4.43 -2.60
C ARG A 216 -10.28 -4.56 -3.25
N HIS A 217 -10.85 -5.76 -3.23
CA HIS A 217 -12.18 -6.04 -3.75
C HIS A 217 -13.23 -5.05 -3.23
N ILE A 218 -14.32 -4.89 -3.97
CA ILE A 218 -15.45 -3.99 -3.68
C ILE A 218 -16.04 -4.18 -2.26
N ASP A 219 -15.84 -5.33 -1.62
CA ASP A 219 -16.18 -5.61 -0.22
C ASP A 219 -15.58 -4.56 0.75
N GLY A 220 -14.35 -4.09 0.47
CA GLY A 220 -13.69 -3.05 1.26
C GLY A 220 -14.26 -1.65 1.03
N TRP A 221 -15.14 -1.50 0.05
CA TRP A 221 -15.76 -0.26 -0.40
C TRP A 221 -17.29 -0.34 -0.32
N THR A 222 -17.80 -1.24 0.51
CA THR A 222 -19.24 -1.47 0.73
C THR A 222 -19.60 -1.11 2.16
N TRP A 223 -20.61 -0.26 2.35
CA TRP A 223 -21.17 0.04 3.66
C TRP A 223 -22.70 -0.08 3.62
N ASN A 224 -23.28 -0.73 4.62
CA ASN A 224 -24.72 -1.03 4.69
C ASN A 224 -25.26 -1.78 3.45
N ASP A 225 -24.49 -2.74 2.94
CA ASP A 225 -24.82 -3.52 1.73
C ASP A 225 -24.97 -2.68 0.45
N GLU A 226 -24.47 -1.44 0.46
CA GLU A 226 -24.40 -0.55 -0.70
C GLU A 226 -22.93 -0.26 -1.03
N GLU A 227 -22.58 -0.34 -2.31
CA GLU A 227 -21.22 -0.11 -2.81
C GLU A 227 -20.95 1.38 -3.02
N ALA A 228 -19.73 1.82 -2.76
CA ALA A 228 -19.27 3.12 -3.25
C ALA A 228 -19.07 3.10 -4.76
N SER A 229 -19.13 4.27 -5.38
CA SER A 229 -18.82 4.45 -6.80
C SER A 229 -17.74 5.50 -6.99
N LEU A 230 -17.00 5.40 -8.09
CA LEU A 230 -16.01 6.36 -8.53
C LEU A 230 -16.37 6.87 -9.93
N GLU A 231 -16.28 8.17 -10.14
CA GLU A 231 -16.38 8.79 -11.47
C GLU A 231 -15.14 9.64 -11.81
N LYS A 232 -14.80 9.64 -13.10
CA LYS A 232 -13.86 10.60 -13.69
C LYS A 232 -14.64 11.85 -14.07
N VAL A 233 -14.33 12.97 -13.42
CA VAL A 233 -14.90 14.29 -13.76
C VAL A 233 -14.13 14.90 -14.94
N ASP A 234 -12.80 14.86 -14.86
CA ASP A 234 -11.87 15.23 -15.93
C ASP A 234 -10.51 14.50 -15.74
N ASP A 235 -9.48 14.86 -16.50
CA ASP A 235 -8.17 14.17 -16.45
C ASP A 235 -7.45 14.30 -15.11
N TYR A 236 -7.81 15.27 -14.26
CA TYR A 236 -7.17 15.53 -12.97
C TYR A 236 -8.17 15.69 -11.82
N THR A 237 -9.44 15.31 -12.03
CA THR A 237 -10.48 15.37 -11.02
C THR A 237 -11.29 14.08 -11.03
N ILE A 238 -11.39 13.45 -9.86
CA ILE A 238 -12.20 12.26 -9.60
C ILE A 238 -13.20 12.54 -8.50
N MET A 239 -14.33 11.84 -8.50
CA MET A 239 -15.32 11.97 -7.43
C MET A 239 -15.77 10.59 -6.95
N PHE A 240 -15.57 10.33 -5.66
CA PHE A 240 -16.17 9.19 -4.99
C PHE A 240 -17.57 9.55 -4.49
N THR A 241 -18.50 8.62 -4.59
CA THR A 241 -19.81 8.67 -3.92
C THR A 241 -19.91 7.48 -2.97
N PHE A 242 -20.19 7.76 -1.70
CA PHE A 242 -20.30 6.78 -0.63
C PHE A 242 -21.76 6.60 -0.19
N PRO A 243 -22.15 5.39 0.24
CA PRO A 243 -23.49 5.13 0.78
C PRO A 243 -23.69 5.68 2.21
N ILE A 244 -22.61 6.10 2.88
CA ILE A 244 -22.65 6.73 4.20
C ILE A 244 -21.86 8.04 4.19
N SER A 245 -22.20 8.95 5.11
CA SER A 245 -21.50 10.22 5.25
C SER A 245 -20.12 10.02 5.88
N LYS A 246 -19.07 10.51 5.20
CA LYS A 246 -17.67 10.55 5.66
C LYS A 246 -17.18 9.23 6.30
N PRO A 247 -17.18 8.11 5.57
CA PRO A 247 -16.61 6.85 6.06
C PRO A 247 -15.14 7.06 6.43
N LEU A 248 -14.78 6.93 7.71
CA LEU A 248 -13.42 7.24 8.18
C LEU A 248 -12.37 6.24 7.68
N ASP A 249 -12.78 4.98 7.57
CA ASP A 249 -12.00 3.84 7.08
C ASP A 249 -11.62 3.98 5.59
N MET A 250 -12.39 4.75 4.81
CA MET A 250 -12.05 5.09 3.43
C MET A 250 -10.67 5.75 3.30
N TRP A 251 -10.23 6.55 4.29
CA TRP A 251 -8.89 7.14 4.22
C TRP A 251 -7.79 6.09 4.20
N TYR A 252 -7.96 5.02 4.96
CA TYR A 252 -7.05 3.87 4.90
C TYR A 252 -7.20 3.14 3.58
N ASN A 253 -8.41 3.07 3.02
CA ASN A 253 -8.58 2.51 1.69
C ASN A 253 -7.80 3.29 0.63
N LEU A 254 -7.85 4.62 0.63
CA LEU A 254 -7.16 5.47 -0.34
C LEU A 254 -5.65 5.62 -0.09
N ALA A 255 -5.16 5.10 1.03
CA ALA A 255 -3.81 5.29 1.53
C ALA A 255 -2.77 4.46 0.77
N GLU A 256 -1.51 4.82 0.99
CA GLU A 256 -0.36 3.96 0.72
C GLU A 256 -0.58 2.57 1.32
N ASP A 257 0.04 1.57 0.70
CA ASP A 257 -0.15 0.14 0.99
C ASP A 257 -1.53 -0.43 0.71
N ILE A 258 -2.59 0.37 0.49
CA ILE A 258 -3.96 -0.12 0.33
C ILE A 258 -4.47 0.09 -1.10
N PHE A 259 -4.74 1.32 -1.51
CA PHE A 259 -5.15 1.64 -2.89
C PHE A 259 -4.03 2.43 -3.55
N HIS A 260 -3.04 1.71 -4.07
CA HIS A 260 -2.04 2.31 -4.94
C HIS A 260 -2.51 2.25 -6.39
N VAL A 261 -2.33 3.36 -7.10
CA VAL A 261 -2.76 3.48 -8.50
C VAL A 261 -1.86 2.59 -9.37
N MET A 262 -2.47 1.90 -10.33
CA MET A 262 -1.79 1.00 -11.26
C MET A 262 -1.66 1.65 -12.65
N PRO A 263 -0.54 1.44 -13.37
CA PRO A 263 -0.28 2.08 -14.66
C PRO A 263 -1.17 1.48 -15.76
N ALA A 264 -2.24 2.19 -16.14
CA ALA A 264 -3.21 1.70 -17.11
C ALA A 264 -2.55 1.39 -18.46
N HIS A 265 -1.65 2.27 -18.91
CA HIS A 265 -0.96 2.16 -20.19
C HIS A 265 -0.11 0.89 -20.34
N GLN A 266 0.36 0.33 -19.22
CA GLN A 266 1.10 -0.94 -19.24
C GLN A 266 0.19 -2.14 -19.08
N LEU A 267 -0.78 -2.07 -18.17
CA LEU A 267 -1.51 -3.23 -17.66
C LEU A 267 -2.83 -3.50 -18.37
N GLN A 268 -3.48 -2.47 -18.92
CA GLN A 268 -4.81 -2.59 -19.54
C GLN A 268 -4.83 -3.59 -20.70
N GLN A 269 -3.75 -3.66 -21.49
CA GLN A 269 -3.62 -4.60 -22.61
C GLN A 269 -3.63 -6.09 -22.19
N TYR A 270 -3.28 -6.38 -20.93
CA TYR A 270 -3.25 -7.73 -20.37
C TYR A 270 -4.55 -8.09 -19.66
N HIS A 271 -5.40 -7.11 -19.36
CA HIS A 271 -6.62 -7.33 -18.60
C HIS A 271 -7.75 -7.85 -19.50
N PRO A 272 -8.46 -8.94 -19.15
CA PRO A 272 -9.49 -9.55 -20.00
C PRO A 272 -10.65 -8.64 -20.41
N LEU A 273 -11.01 -7.65 -19.58
CA LEU A 273 -12.07 -6.67 -19.91
C LEU A 273 -11.71 -5.73 -21.07
N TRP A 274 -10.43 -5.40 -21.27
CA TRP A 274 -10.01 -4.38 -22.26
C TRP A 274 -9.12 -4.91 -23.36
N SER A 275 -8.47 -6.06 -23.18
CA SER A 275 -7.54 -6.61 -24.16
C SER A 275 -8.24 -6.92 -25.50
N THR A 276 -7.60 -6.54 -26.60
CA THR A 276 -8.06 -6.85 -27.96
C THR A 276 -7.29 -8.02 -28.60
N ALA A 277 -6.48 -8.76 -27.83
CA ALA A 277 -5.70 -9.89 -28.33
C ALA A 277 -6.59 -11.11 -28.65
N ASP A 278 -6.13 -11.97 -29.57
CA ASP A 278 -6.80 -13.23 -29.94
C ASP A 278 -5.80 -14.41 -29.91
N PRO A 279 -5.92 -15.36 -28.97
CA PRO A 279 -6.93 -15.39 -27.91
C PRO A 279 -6.71 -14.27 -26.88
N ALA A 280 -7.79 -13.86 -26.23
CA ALA A 280 -7.71 -12.91 -25.12
C ALA A 280 -6.88 -13.50 -23.96
N PRO A 281 -6.11 -12.67 -23.23
CA PRO A 281 -5.39 -13.11 -22.04
C PRO A 281 -6.37 -13.62 -20.98
N SER A 282 -5.93 -14.59 -20.19
CA SER A 282 -6.64 -15.01 -18.99
C SER A 282 -6.38 -14.04 -17.82
N TYR A 283 -7.21 -14.08 -16.78
CA TYR A 283 -6.92 -13.37 -15.53
C TYR A 283 -5.60 -13.81 -14.88
N ARG A 284 -5.13 -15.03 -15.18
CA ARG A 284 -3.81 -15.47 -14.74
C ARG A 284 -2.69 -14.77 -15.51
N ASP A 285 -2.84 -14.63 -16.83
CA ASP A 285 -1.88 -13.89 -17.65
C ASP A 285 -1.82 -12.41 -17.24
N PHE A 286 -2.96 -11.82 -16.88
CA PHE A 286 -3.02 -10.48 -16.30
C PHE A 286 -2.25 -10.37 -14.98
N ALA A 287 -2.51 -11.29 -14.04
CA ALA A 287 -1.83 -11.30 -12.74
C ALA A 287 -0.31 -11.52 -12.86
N ASP A 288 0.11 -12.29 -13.87
CA ASP A 288 1.53 -12.58 -14.15
C ASP A 288 2.19 -11.53 -15.06
N ALA A 289 1.47 -10.46 -15.45
CA ALA A 289 2.05 -9.34 -16.17
C ALA A 289 3.07 -8.58 -15.31
N LEU A 290 4.00 -7.85 -15.96
CA LEU A 290 5.12 -7.16 -15.33
C LEU A 290 5.99 -8.13 -14.50
N THR A 291 6.70 -9.02 -15.19
CA THR A 291 7.49 -10.09 -14.58
C THR A 291 8.69 -9.53 -13.79
N PRO A 292 9.32 -10.30 -12.89
CA PRO A 292 10.47 -9.84 -12.10
C PRO A 292 11.67 -9.33 -12.92
N GLU A 293 11.75 -9.70 -14.21
CA GLU A 293 12.77 -9.23 -15.15
C GLU A 293 12.54 -7.80 -15.64
N THR A 294 11.36 -7.21 -15.42
CA THR A 294 11.10 -5.80 -15.71
C THR A 294 11.48 -4.90 -14.52
N LEU A 295 11.43 -3.59 -14.70
CA LEU A 295 11.50 -2.64 -13.58
C LEU A 295 10.08 -2.28 -13.14
N PRO A 296 9.80 -2.20 -11.82
CA PRO A 296 8.52 -1.67 -11.34
C PRO A 296 8.40 -0.20 -11.72
N LEU A 297 7.21 0.22 -12.13
CA LEU A 297 6.93 1.62 -12.43
C LEU A 297 6.56 2.41 -11.18
N VAL A 298 6.95 3.68 -11.17
CA VAL A 298 6.58 4.64 -10.14
C VAL A 298 6.11 5.96 -10.72
N THR A 299 5.08 6.57 -10.12
CA THR A 299 4.62 7.95 -10.39
C THR A 299 5.35 8.95 -9.53
#